data_AF-A0A6I9NPN3-F1
#
_entry.id   AF-A0A6I9NPN3-F1
#
_cell.length_a   1.000
_cell.length_b   1.000
_cell.length_c   1.000
_cell.angle_alpha   90.00
_cell.angle_beta   90.00
_cell.angle_gamma   90.00
#
_symmetry.space_group_name_H-M   'P 1'
#
loop_
_entity.id
_entity.type
_entity.pdbx_description
1 polymer ?
#
loop_
_entity_poly.entity_id
_entity_poly.type
_entity_poly.pdbx_seq_one_letter_code
_entity_poly.pdbx_strand_id
1 'polypeptide(L)'
;MSNEDIEKFTEVGGLSISLILWAVLNSVIVMMGAILVAFFEPIAAGSGIPQIKCYLNGVKIPRVVRLKTLVVKVFGVICSVVGGLAVGKEGPMIHSGAVVAAGVSQGRSTSLKRDFKIFEYFRRDTEKRDFVSAGAAAGVSAAFGAPVGSLAAIKTTDRAVWLHAQTNDRHTCKGTCVGQD
;
A
#
# COMPACT_ATOMS: atom_id res chain seq x y z
N MET A 1 -2.45 36.33 -16.14
CA MET A 1 -1.80 35.72 -17.32
C MET A 1 -2.76 35.92 -18.46
N SER A 2 -2.47 36.89 -19.31
CA SER A 2 -3.35 37.41 -20.36
C SER A 2 -3.47 36.39 -21.49
N ASN A 3 -4.65 36.25 -22.10
CA ASN A 3 -4.86 35.36 -23.25
C ASN A 3 -3.93 35.69 -24.43
N GLU A 4 -3.50 36.95 -24.55
CA GLU A 4 -2.56 37.43 -25.57
C GLU A 4 -1.15 36.83 -25.46
N ASP A 5 -0.70 36.47 -24.24
CA ASP A 5 0.60 35.82 -24.05
C ASP A 5 0.56 34.36 -24.53
N ILE A 6 -0.57 33.68 -24.30
CA ILE A 6 -0.75 32.27 -24.67
C ILE A 6 -0.78 32.10 -26.20
N GLU A 7 -1.42 33.04 -26.91
CA GLU A 7 -1.48 33.03 -28.38
C GLU A 7 -0.09 33.26 -28.99
N LYS A 8 0.69 34.23 -28.49
CA LYS A 8 2.09 34.44 -28.92
C LYS A 8 2.99 33.24 -28.65
N PHE A 9 2.82 32.53 -27.53
CA PHE A 9 3.59 31.32 -27.25
C PHE A 9 3.17 30.12 -28.14
N THR A 10 1.91 30.09 -28.58
CA THR A 10 1.38 29.03 -29.45
C THR A 10 1.85 29.20 -30.90
N GLU A 11 1.93 30.43 -31.39
CA GLU A 11 2.37 30.78 -32.75
C GLU A 11 3.85 30.43 -33.01
N VAL A 12 4.69 30.42 -31.96
CA VAL A 12 6.13 30.13 -32.01
C VAL A 12 6.43 28.62 -31.85
N GLY A 13 5.40 27.76 -31.74
CA GLY A 13 5.56 26.32 -31.51
C GLY A 13 5.92 25.94 -30.06
N GLY A 14 5.72 26.84 -29.11
CA GLY A 14 6.08 26.67 -27.69
C GLY A 14 5.30 25.57 -26.94
N LEU A 15 4.24 25.02 -27.54
CA LEU A 15 3.48 23.91 -26.96
C LEU A 15 4.36 22.66 -26.76
N SER A 16 5.28 22.39 -27.69
CA SER A 16 6.21 21.26 -27.58
C SER A 16 7.16 21.42 -26.37
N ILE A 17 7.66 22.62 -26.15
CA ILE A 17 8.56 22.95 -25.03
C ILE A 17 7.83 22.77 -23.70
N SER A 18 6.59 23.25 -23.60
CA SER A 18 5.74 23.08 -22.41
C SER A 18 5.44 21.61 -22.11
N LEU A 19 5.13 20.80 -23.13
CA LEU A 19 4.89 19.35 -22.98
C LEU A 19 6.15 18.61 -22.52
N ILE A 20 7.31 18.93 -23.10
CA ILE A 20 8.58 18.32 -22.71
C ILE A 20 8.93 18.70 -21.27
N LEU A 21 8.78 19.97 -20.89
CA LEU A 21 9.03 20.42 -19.52
C LEU A 21 8.11 19.71 -18.51
N TRP A 22 6.82 19.59 -18.83
CA TRP A 22 5.86 18.87 -18.00
C TRP A 22 6.21 17.39 -17.88
N ALA A 23 6.58 16.72 -18.99
CA ALA A 23 6.98 15.32 -18.98
C ALA A 23 8.26 15.08 -18.16
N VAL A 24 9.28 15.93 -18.31
CA VAL A 24 10.55 15.82 -17.58
C VAL A 24 10.35 16.03 -16.09
N LEU A 25 9.60 17.05 -15.68
CA LEU A 25 9.32 17.32 -14.26
C LEU A 25 8.61 16.15 -13.58
N ASN A 26 7.58 15.60 -14.22
CA ASN A 26 6.89 14.41 -13.72
C ASN A 26 7.82 13.20 -13.66
N SER A 27 8.58 12.94 -14.73
CA SER A 27 9.50 11.80 -14.80
C SER A 27 10.56 11.81 -13.70
N VAL A 28 11.14 12.97 -13.38
CA VAL A 28 12.15 13.10 -12.31
C VAL A 28 11.56 12.75 -10.93
N ILE A 29 10.36 13.23 -10.62
CA ILE A 29 9.68 12.95 -9.33
C ILE A 29 9.37 11.46 -9.20
N VAL A 30 8.86 10.86 -10.28
CA VAL A 30 8.59 9.41 -10.33
C VAL A 30 9.87 8.61 -10.13
N MET A 31 10.96 8.99 -10.80
CA MET A 31 12.23 8.28 -10.73
C MET A 31 12.82 8.31 -9.33
N MET A 32 12.73 9.43 -8.61
CA MET A 32 13.12 9.50 -7.20
C MET A 32 12.30 8.54 -6.33
N GLY A 33 10.98 8.50 -6.52
CA GLY A 33 10.09 7.57 -5.80
C GLY A 33 10.41 6.10 -6.11
N ALA A 34 10.67 5.78 -7.38
CA ALA A 34 11.00 4.44 -7.84
C ALA A 34 12.34 3.95 -7.27
N ILE A 35 13.37 4.80 -7.26
CA ILE A 35 14.68 4.50 -6.68
C ILE A 35 14.53 4.22 -5.18
N LEU A 36 13.76 5.03 -4.47
CA LEU A 36 13.52 4.83 -3.04
C LEU A 36 12.85 3.48 -2.75
N VAL A 37 11.84 3.09 -3.53
CA VAL A 37 11.18 1.78 -3.36
C VAL A 37 12.11 0.63 -3.78
N ALA A 38 12.80 0.74 -4.91
CA ALA A 38 13.65 -0.32 -5.46
C ALA A 38 14.85 -0.65 -4.57
N PHE A 39 15.52 0.36 -4.00
CA PHE A 39 16.74 0.14 -3.21
C PHE A 39 16.48 -0.06 -1.72
N PHE A 40 15.46 0.58 -1.13
CA PHE A 40 15.25 0.48 0.33
C PHE A 40 14.35 -0.69 0.75
N GLU A 41 13.25 -0.91 0.04
CA GLU A 41 12.27 -1.95 0.40
C GLU A 41 11.45 -2.39 -0.84
N PRO A 42 11.96 -3.31 -1.67
CA PRO A 42 11.26 -3.76 -2.87
C PRO A 42 9.91 -4.43 -2.57
N ILE A 43 9.73 -4.95 -1.36
CA ILE A 43 8.45 -5.50 -0.86
C ILE A 43 7.33 -4.45 -0.81
N ALA A 44 7.66 -3.16 -0.75
CA ALA A 44 6.67 -2.09 -0.79
C ALA A 44 6.03 -1.90 -2.17
N ALA A 45 6.62 -2.48 -3.23
CA ALA A 45 6.16 -2.34 -4.61
C ALA A 45 4.75 -2.91 -4.82
N GLY A 46 3.94 -2.18 -5.59
CA GLY A 46 2.56 -2.54 -5.90
C GLY A 46 1.56 -2.23 -4.78
N SER A 47 0.35 -2.76 -4.92
CA SER A 47 -0.81 -2.40 -4.08
C SER A 47 -0.66 -2.82 -2.61
N GLY A 48 -0.10 -4.00 -2.33
CA GLY A 48 -0.04 -4.54 -0.96
C GLY A 48 -1.21 -5.45 -0.59
N ILE A 49 -2.29 -5.50 -1.40
CA ILE A 49 -3.46 -6.34 -1.17
C ILE A 49 -3.13 -7.85 -1.20
N PRO A 50 -2.39 -8.38 -2.20
CA PRO A 50 -2.01 -9.80 -2.21
C PRO A 50 -1.26 -10.21 -0.94
N GLN A 51 -0.39 -9.34 -0.45
CA GLN A 51 0.41 -9.55 0.75
C GLN A 51 -0.47 -9.65 2.00
N ILE A 52 -1.48 -8.78 2.14
CA ILE A 52 -2.45 -8.87 3.26
C ILE A 52 -3.30 -10.13 3.15
N LYS A 53 -3.74 -10.51 1.94
CA LYS A 53 -4.50 -11.75 1.71
C LYS A 53 -3.68 -12.98 2.11
N CYS A 54 -2.40 -13.06 1.72
CA CYS A 54 -1.51 -14.14 2.13
C CYS A 54 -1.31 -14.17 3.65
N TYR A 55 -1.15 -13.00 4.28
CA TYR A 55 -1.00 -12.90 5.73
C TYR A 55 -2.23 -13.43 6.50
N LEU A 56 -3.44 -13.08 6.04
CA LEU A 56 -4.69 -13.58 6.61
C LEU A 56 -4.87 -15.08 6.40
N ASN A 57 -4.44 -15.61 5.26
CA ASN A 57 -4.55 -17.05 4.94
C ASN A 57 -3.69 -17.98 5.79
N GLY A 58 -2.65 -17.50 6.46
CA GLY A 58 -1.66 -18.44 6.99
C GLY A 58 -0.23 -17.99 6.84
N VAL A 59 0.06 -17.36 5.70
CA VAL A 59 1.40 -17.28 5.15
C VAL A 59 2.13 -16.06 5.68
N LYS A 60 3.16 -16.33 6.48
CA LYS A 60 4.01 -15.28 7.05
C LYS A 60 4.99 -14.77 6.00
N ILE A 61 4.62 -13.70 5.29
CA ILE A 61 5.54 -13.01 4.38
C ILE A 61 6.49 -12.13 5.21
N PRO A 62 7.82 -12.33 5.13
CA PRO A 62 8.77 -11.51 5.87
C PRO A 62 8.70 -10.05 5.39
N ARG A 63 8.90 -9.09 6.31
CA ARG A 63 8.95 -7.63 6.04
C ARG A 63 7.66 -6.95 5.60
N VAL A 64 6.56 -7.68 5.38
CA VAL A 64 5.25 -7.10 4.99
C VAL A 64 4.64 -6.18 6.06
N VAL A 65 4.78 -6.51 7.35
CA VAL A 65 4.23 -5.71 8.46
C VAL A 65 5.27 -4.83 9.17
N ARG A 66 6.36 -4.46 8.51
CA ARG A 66 7.37 -3.57 9.10
C ARG A 66 7.00 -2.10 8.90
N LEU A 67 7.24 -1.28 9.93
CA LEU A 67 7.08 0.19 9.84
C LEU A 67 7.95 0.80 8.73
N LYS A 68 9.14 0.25 8.47
CA LYS A 68 10.00 0.70 7.36
C LYS A 68 9.28 0.56 6.00
N THR A 69 8.63 -0.57 5.77
CA THR A 69 7.85 -0.84 4.55
C THR A 69 6.68 0.12 4.42
N LEU A 70 5.98 0.41 5.52
CA LEU A 70 4.90 1.41 5.55
C LEU A 70 5.41 2.79 5.11
N VAL A 71 6.51 3.25 5.69
CA VAL A 71 7.10 4.56 5.38
C VAL A 71 7.51 4.64 3.91
N VAL A 72 8.28 3.66 3.42
CA VAL A 72 8.70 3.59 2.02
C VAL A 72 7.51 3.57 1.07
N LYS A 73 6.45 2.82 1.40
CA LYS A 73 5.24 2.71 0.58
C LYS A 73 4.47 4.04 0.51
N VAL A 74 4.31 4.74 1.64
CA VAL A 74 3.62 6.04 1.67
C VAL A 74 4.37 7.07 0.84
N PHE A 75 5.70 7.18 1.01
CA PHE A 75 6.51 8.09 0.20
C PHE A 75 6.51 7.72 -1.29
N GLY A 76 6.61 6.44 -1.62
CA GLY A 76 6.54 5.96 -3.01
C GLY A 76 5.22 6.35 -3.67
N VAL A 77 4.09 6.13 -3.01
CA VAL A 77 2.76 6.49 -3.54
C VAL A 77 2.61 8.00 -3.71
N ILE A 78 3.08 8.81 -2.76
CA ILE A 78 3.04 10.27 -2.88
C ILE A 78 3.83 10.71 -4.12
N CYS A 79 5.06 10.23 -4.30
CA CYS A 79 5.87 10.55 -5.47
C CYS A 79 5.22 10.09 -6.77
N SER A 80 4.58 8.91 -6.80
CA SER A 80 3.89 8.44 -8.00
C SER A 80 2.64 9.24 -8.35
N VAL A 81 1.86 9.66 -7.35
CA VAL A 81 0.66 10.49 -7.57
C VAL A 81 1.04 11.90 -7.99
N VAL A 82 2.06 12.50 -7.36
CA VAL A 82 2.57 13.83 -7.73
C VAL A 82 3.19 13.80 -9.13
N GLY A 83 3.86 12.70 -9.49
CA GLY A 83 4.43 12.48 -10.82
C GLY A 83 3.42 12.13 -11.92
N GLY A 84 2.11 12.26 -11.66
CA GLY A 84 1.07 12.12 -12.68
C GLY A 84 0.87 10.70 -13.24
N LEU A 85 1.37 9.65 -12.56
CA LEU A 85 1.07 8.28 -12.95
C LEU A 85 -0.40 7.95 -12.69
N ALA A 86 -0.98 7.17 -13.60
CA ALA A 86 -2.31 6.57 -13.43
C ALA A 86 -2.28 5.40 -12.42
N VAL A 87 -1.90 5.67 -11.16
CA VAL A 87 -1.88 4.70 -10.07
C VAL A 87 -2.93 5.03 -9.01
N GLY A 88 -3.64 4.00 -8.56
CA GLY A 88 -4.62 4.12 -7.48
C GLY A 88 -3.96 4.12 -6.10
N LYS A 89 -4.19 5.17 -5.30
CA LYS A 89 -3.77 5.25 -3.88
C LYS A 89 -4.56 4.35 -2.93
N GLU A 90 -5.65 3.76 -3.42
CA GLU A 90 -6.61 2.97 -2.62
C GLU A 90 -5.97 1.69 -2.08
N GLY A 91 -5.30 0.91 -2.94
CA GLY A 91 -4.65 -0.33 -2.56
C GLY A 91 -3.58 -0.17 -1.47
N PRO A 92 -2.63 0.75 -1.63
CA PRO A 92 -1.63 1.07 -0.62
C PRO A 92 -2.22 1.52 0.72
N MET A 93 -3.39 2.16 0.74
CA MET A 93 -4.06 2.59 1.96
C MET A 93 -4.59 1.41 2.78
N ILE A 94 -5.14 0.38 2.11
CA ILE A 94 -5.60 -0.86 2.74
C ILE A 94 -4.42 -1.58 3.42
N HIS A 95 -3.30 -1.71 2.71
CA HIS A 95 -2.08 -2.28 3.27
C HIS A 95 -1.55 -1.45 4.44
N SER A 96 -1.58 -0.12 4.33
CA SER A 96 -1.11 0.77 5.39
C SER A 96 -1.91 0.61 6.68
N GLY A 97 -3.24 0.55 6.59
CA GLY A 97 -4.12 0.29 7.74
C GLY A 97 -3.84 -1.06 8.40
N ALA A 98 -3.63 -2.11 7.60
CA ALA A 98 -3.25 -3.43 8.09
C ALA A 98 -1.90 -3.44 8.82
N VAL A 99 -0.87 -2.76 8.30
CA VAL A 99 0.45 -2.68 8.93
C VAL A 99 0.40 -1.89 10.24
N VAL A 100 -0.34 -0.78 10.28
CA VAL A 100 -0.54 0.00 11.50
C VAL A 100 -1.24 -0.84 12.57
N ALA A 101 -2.32 -1.53 12.22
CA ALA A 101 -3.03 -2.40 13.16
C ALA A 101 -2.16 -3.58 13.66
N ALA A 102 -1.35 -4.18 12.78
CA ALA A 102 -0.37 -5.19 13.16
C ALA A 102 0.67 -4.66 14.16
N GLY A 103 1.11 -3.40 13.99
CA GLY A 103 2.07 -2.75 14.90
C GLY A 103 1.45 -2.40 16.25
N VAL A 104 0.23 -1.83 16.23
CA VAL A 104 -0.52 -1.45 17.44
C VAL A 104 -0.88 -2.68 18.27
N SER A 105 -1.36 -3.75 17.64
CA SER A 105 -1.70 -5.03 18.29
C SER A 105 -0.54 -5.59 19.14
N GLN A 106 0.70 -5.44 18.68
CA GLN A 106 1.86 -6.04 19.35
C GLN A 106 2.40 -5.19 20.50
N GLY A 107 1.95 -3.92 20.63
CA GLY A 107 2.43 -2.97 21.65
C GLY A 107 3.93 -2.66 21.59
N ARG A 108 4.62 -3.17 20.57
CA ARG A 108 6.07 -3.04 20.40
C ARG A 108 6.37 -2.45 19.05
N SER A 109 7.11 -1.34 19.07
CA SER A 109 7.74 -0.86 17.86
C SER A 109 9.10 -1.51 17.73
N THR A 110 9.18 -2.61 16.97
CA THR A 110 10.46 -3.26 16.63
C THR A 110 11.42 -2.30 15.92
N SER A 111 10.90 -1.26 15.27
CA SER A 111 11.67 -0.23 14.57
C SER A 111 12.22 0.87 15.49
N LEU A 112 11.55 1.17 16.62
CA LEU A 112 11.97 2.18 17.60
C LEU A 112 12.54 1.59 18.90
N LYS A 113 12.67 0.26 19.00
CA LYS A 113 13.10 -0.47 20.22
C LYS A 113 12.36 -0.04 21.50
N ARG A 114 11.11 0.41 21.37
CA ARG A 114 10.24 0.74 22.50
C ARG A 114 9.19 -0.33 22.70
N ASP A 115 9.18 -0.85 23.91
CA ASP A 115 8.21 -1.82 24.41
C ASP A 115 7.25 -1.09 25.36
N PHE A 116 6.05 -0.82 24.88
CA PHE A 116 4.97 -0.41 25.76
C PHE A 116 4.35 -1.70 26.28
N LYS A 117 4.81 -2.18 27.45
CA LYS A 117 4.35 -3.41 28.15
C LYS A 117 2.85 -3.44 28.51
N ILE A 118 2.00 -2.65 27.85
CA ILE A 118 0.55 -2.55 28.05
C ILE A 118 -0.21 -3.64 27.26
N PHE A 119 0.30 -4.11 26.11
CA PHE A 119 -0.43 -5.01 25.18
C PHE A 119 0.15 -6.44 25.08
N GLU A 120 0.71 -6.98 26.16
CA GLU A 120 1.37 -8.29 26.10
C GLU A 120 0.40 -9.46 25.81
N TYR A 121 -0.86 -9.35 26.25
CA TYR A 121 -1.92 -10.34 26.02
C TYR A 121 -2.28 -10.51 24.53
N PHE A 122 -2.20 -9.43 23.74
CA PHE A 122 -2.60 -9.42 22.32
C PHE A 122 -1.49 -9.87 21.35
N ARG A 123 -0.40 -10.45 21.87
CA ARG A 123 0.75 -10.91 21.08
C ARG A 123 0.55 -12.24 20.37
N ARG A 124 -0.63 -12.86 20.48
CA ARG A 124 -0.93 -14.10 19.75
C ARG A 124 -1.13 -13.82 18.26
N ASP A 125 -0.73 -14.78 17.43
CA ASP A 125 -0.91 -14.71 15.98
C ASP A 125 -2.40 -14.60 15.58
N THR A 126 -3.32 -15.16 16.39
CA THR A 126 -4.78 -15.07 16.18
C THR A 126 -5.28 -13.64 16.34
N GLU A 127 -5.02 -13.03 17.50
CA GLU A 127 -5.40 -11.65 17.79
C GLU A 127 -4.80 -10.69 16.76
N LYS A 128 -3.51 -10.88 16.43
CA LYS A 128 -2.83 -10.05 15.44
C LYS A 128 -3.49 -10.13 14.07
N ARG A 129 -4.04 -11.28 13.66
CA ARG A 129 -4.81 -11.40 12.42
C ARG A 129 -6.13 -10.66 12.49
N ASP A 130 -6.81 -10.70 13.62
CA ASP A 130 -8.07 -9.98 13.82
C ASP A 130 -7.84 -8.46 13.75
N PHE A 131 -6.78 -7.96 14.37
CA PHE A 131 -6.37 -6.55 14.24
C PHE A 131 -5.99 -6.20 12.80
N VAL A 132 -5.25 -7.06 12.10
CA VAL A 132 -4.89 -6.82 10.68
C VAL A 132 -6.13 -6.78 9.79
N SER A 133 -7.10 -7.67 10.03
CA SER A 133 -8.38 -7.70 9.32
C SER A 133 -9.17 -6.41 9.57
N ALA A 134 -9.27 -5.98 10.83
CA ALA A 134 -9.89 -4.70 11.19
C ALA A 134 -9.16 -3.49 10.59
N GLY A 135 -7.82 -3.49 10.60
CA GLY A 135 -6.99 -2.43 10.01
C GLY A 135 -7.12 -2.36 8.49
N ALA A 136 -7.22 -3.49 7.81
CA ALA A 136 -7.51 -3.55 6.38
C ALA A 136 -8.90 -2.95 6.08
N ALA A 137 -9.92 -3.31 6.85
CA ALA A 137 -11.26 -2.73 6.73
C ALA A 137 -11.26 -1.21 6.94
N ALA A 138 -10.53 -0.71 7.95
CA ALA A 138 -10.35 0.72 8.18
C ALA A 138 -9.59 1.41 7.03
N GLY A 139 -8.62 0.73 6.41
CA GLY A 139 -7.95 1.24 5.22
C GLY A 139 -8.88 1.32 4.00
N VAL A 140 -9.77 0.35 3.81
CA VAL A 140 -10.82 0.39 2.77
C VAL A 140 -11.80 1.54 3.04
N SER A 141 -12.26 1.71 4.28
CA SER A 141 -13.19 2.80 4.61
C SER A 141 -12.56 4.18 4.38
N ALA A 142 -11.28 4.35 4.72
CA ALA A 142 -10.53 5.58 4.47
C ALA A 142 -10.27 5.82 2.96
N ALA A 143 -10.07 4.75 2.18
CA ALA A 143 -9.79 4.85 0.75
C ALA A 143 -11.01 5.30 -0.06
N PHE A 144 -12.19 4.75 0.29
CA PHE A 144 -13.43 4.92 -0.48
C PHE A 144 -14.46 5.83 0.19
N GLY A 145 -14.25 6.25 1.44
CA GLY A 145 -15.23 7.04 2.21
C GLY A 145 -16.52 6.29 2.56
N ALA A 146 -16.53 4.95 2.45
CA ALA A 146 -17.71 4.12 2.60
C ALA A 146 -17.53 3.07 3.72
N PRO A 147 -17.92 3.37 4.97
CA PRO A 147 -17.75 2.44 6.09
C PRO A 147 -18.58 1.16 5.91
N VAL A 148 -19.82 1.24 5.43
CA VAL A 148 -20.67 0.06 5.22
C VAL A 148 -20.10 -0.88 4.14
N GLY A 149 -19.57 -0.32 3.04
CA GLY A 149 -18.91 -1.08 1.98
C GLY A 149 -17.66 -1.81 2.48
N SER A 150 -16.87 -1.16 3.33
CA SER A 150 -15.66 -1.76 3.92
C SER A 150 -15.95 -2.97 4.82
N LEU A 151 -17.05 -2.93 5.60
CA LEU A 151 -17.48 -4.05 6.43
C LEU A 151 -17.92 -5.26 5.60
N ALA A 152 -18.58 -5.02 4.47
CA ALA A 152 -18.93 -6.10 3.53
C ALA A 152 -17.68 -6.68 2.86
N ALA A 153 -16.75 -5.83 2.41
CA ALA A 153 -15.49 -6.26 1.80
C ALA A 153 -14.62 -7.11 2.74
N ILE A 154 -14.53 -6.73 4.02
CA ILE A 154 -13.76 -7.52 4.99
C ILE A 154 -14.46 -8.82 5.35
N LYS A 155 -15.79 -8.83 5.55
CA LYS A 155 -16.55 -10.08 5.77
C LYS A 155 -16.38 -11.04 4.60
N THR A 156 -16.33 -10.51 3.39
CA THR A 156 -16.14 -11.31 2.17
C THR A 156 -14.71 -11.82 2.08
N THR A 157 -13.73 -10.99 2.43
CA THR A 157 -12.30 -11.39 2.46
C THR A 157 -12.07 -12.46 3.52
N ASP A 158 -12.67 -12.31 4.70
CA ASP A 158 -12.61 -13.29 5.77
C ASP A 158 -13.30 -14.59 5.34
N ARG A 159 -14.53 -14.54 4.81
CA ARG A 159 -15.19 -15.73 4.22
C ARG A 159 -14.40 -16.38 3.10
N ALA A 160 -13.79 -15.60 2.22
CA ALA A 160 -12.98 -16.11 1.12
C ALA A 160 -11.69 -16.77 1.63
N VAL A 161 -11.08 -16.24 2.70
CA VAL A 161 -9.97 -16.86 3.42
C VAL A 161 -10.42 -18.16 4.09
N TRP A 162 -11.55 -18.16 4.80
CA TRP A 162 -12.11 -19.36 5.44
C TRP A 162 -12.48 -20.47 4.43
N LEU A 163 -13.10 -20.11 3.29
CA LEU A 163 -13.44 -21.06 2.23
C LEU A 163 -12.20 -21.58 1.49
N HIS A 164 -11.17 -20.74 1.28
CA HIS A 164 -9.89 -21.20 0.69
C HIS A 164 -9.06 -22.05 1.66
N ALA A 165 -9.08 -21.74 2.96
CA ALA A 165 -8.39 -22.53 3.99
C ALA A 165 -8.97 -23.94 4.12
N GLN A 166 -10.24 -24.16 3.78
CA GLN A 166 -10.83 -25.51 3.72
C GLN A 166 -10.62 -26.24 2.38
N THR A 167 -10.38 -25.54 1.27
CA THR A 167 -10.38 -26.15 -0.07
C THR A 167 -8.99 -26.30 -0.72
N ASN A 168 -7.97 -25.55 -0.29
CA ASN A 168 -6.68 -25.57 -1.00
C ASN A 168 -5.48 -25.31 -0.09
N ASP A 169 -5.17 -26.31 0.74
CA ASP A 169 -3.84 -26.40 1.33
C ASP A 169 -2.80 -26.58 0.21
N ARG A 170 -1.84 -25.66 0.15
CA ARG A 170 -0.58 -25.59 -0.65
C ARG A 170 -0.54 -24.92 -2.04
N HIS A 171 -1.55 -24.93 -2.90
CA HIS A 171 -1.29 -24.56 -4.31
C HIS A 171 -1.47 -23.07 -4.66
N THR A 172 -2.40 -22.34 -4.03
CA THR A 172 -2.71 -20.96 -4.47
C THR A 172 -1.75 -19.89 -3.92
N CYS A 173 -1.15 -20.12 -2.74
CA CYS A 173 -0.17 -19.18 -2.18
C CYS A 173 1.17 -19.18 -2.92
N LYS A 174 1.52 -20.27 -3.63
CA LYS A 174 2.66 -20.24 -4.55
C LYS A 174 2.39 -19.33 -5.75
N GLY A 175 1.20 -19.39 -6.36
CA GLY A 175 0.90 -18.62 -7.57
C GLY A 175 0.88 -17.09 -7.39
N THR A 176 0.54 -16.59 -6.20
CA THR A 176 0.47 -15.13 -5.93
C THR A 176 1.72 -14.56 -5.29
N CYS A 177 2.60 -15.39 -4.70
CA CYS A 177 3.90 -14.96 -4.17
C CYS A 177 5.07 -15.16 -5.15
N VAL A 178 4.90 -15.97 -6.20
CA VAL A 178 5.93 -16.26 -7.25
C VAL A 178 5.73 -15.37 -8.50
N GLY A 179 4.82 -14.40 -8.45
CA GLY A 179 4.53 -13.48 -9.56
C GLY A 179 5.12 -12.07 -9.41
N GLN A 180 6.09 -11.88 -8.50
CA GLN A 180 6.84 -10.63 -8.36
C GLN A 180 8.34 -10.92 -8.49
N ASP A 181 8.69 -11.45 -9.65
CA ASP A 181 10.05 -11.59 -10.18
C ASP A 181 10.11 -10.77 -11.47
#